data_AF-A0A268P2E3-F1
#
_entry.id   AF-A0A268P2E3-F1
#
_cell.length_a   1.000
_cell.length_b   1.000
_cell.length_c   1.000
_cell.angle_alpha   90.00
_cell.angle_beta   90.00
_cell.angle_gamma   90.00
#
_symmetry.space_group_name_H-M   'P 1'
#
loop_
_entity.id
_entity.type
_entity.pdbx_description
1 polymer ?
#
loop_
_entity_poly.entity_id
_entity_poly.type
_entity_poly.pdbx_seq_one_letter_code
_entity_poly.pdbx_strand_id
1 'polypeptide(L)'
;MIETAYVEIKRTRELGTMGRKCRVFLNDHFVGALKRKQKMTIEVPAGTHTLFATNDASFTEPVKLSVQAGDTISYQLKGRRNKSLSFTKIIAF
;
A
#
# COMPACT_ATOMS: atom_id res chain seq x y z
N MET A 1 -4.02 19.41 -17.71
CA MET A 1 -4.82 18.66 -16.73
C MET A 1 -3.90 17.56 -16.21
N ILE A 2 -3.67 17.43 -14.91
CA ILE A 2 -2.83 16.33 -14.42
C ILE A 2 -3.67 15.06 -14.57
N GLU A 3 -3.20 14.15 -15.41
CA GLU A 3 -3.77 12.83 -15.56
C GLU A 3 -3.51 12.06 -14.27
N THR A 4 -4.54 11.91 -13.43
CA THR A 4 -4.43 11.28 -12.11
C THR A 4 -4.88 9.83 -12.15
N ALA A 5 -4.27 9.03 -11.28
CA ALA A 5 -4.58 7.63 -11.03
C ALA A 5 -4.74 7.42 -9.52
N TYR A 6 -5.36 6.30 -9.15
CA TYR A 6 -5.66 5.99 -7.76
C TYR A 6 -4.98 4.70 -7.33
N VAL A 7 -4.31 4.73 -6.19
CA VAL A 7 -3.75 3.53 -5.55
C VAL A 7 -4.54 3.28 -4.28
N GLU A 8 -5.38 2.24 -4.27
CA GLU A 8 -6.08 1.78 -3.08
C GLU A 8 -5.24 0.73 -2.34
N ILE A 9 -5.06 0.92 -1.04
CA ILE A 9 -4.34 -0.02 -0.17
C ILE A 9 -5.25 -0.42 0.98
N LYS A 10 -5.52 -1.71 1.08
CA LYS A 10 -6.36 -2.30 2.12
C LYS A 10 -5.53 -3.20 3.02
N ARG A 11 -5.58 -2.96 4.33
CA ARG A 11 -4.89 -3.82 5.31
C ARG A 11 -5.80 -4.91 5.85
N THR A 12 -5.42 -6.17 5.66
CA THR A 12 -6.25 -7.29 6.12
C THR A 12 -6.18 -7.61 7.61
N ARG A 13 -7.18 -8.36 8.06
CA ARG A 13 -7.36 -8.77 9.45
C ARG A 13 -6.31 -9.82 9.83
N GLU A 14 -5.36 -9.45 10.68
CA GLU A 14 -4.41 -10.43 11.25
C GLU A 14 -4.41 -10.43 12.76
N LEU A 15 -4.40 -11.63 13.34
CA LEU A 15 -4.44 -11.86 14.80
C LEU A 15 -3.14 -11.42 15.49
N GLY A 16 -1.99 -11.45 14.80
CA GLY A 16 -0.66 -11.16 15.36
C GLY A 16 -0.19 -9.70 15.31
N THR A 17 -0.99 -8.77 14.78
CA THR A 17 -0.63 -7.34 14.66
C THR A 17 -1.68 -6.40 15.28
N MET A 18 -2.38 -6.86 16.32
CA MET A 18 -3.31 -6.03 17.10
C MET A 18 -2.55 -4.84 17.71
N GLY A 19 -2.68 -3.65 17.09
CA GLY A 19 -2.18 -2.37 17.63
C GLY A 19 -1.17 -1.63 16.75
N ARG A 20 -0.37 -2.34 15.95
CA ARG A 20 0.67 -1.67 15.13
C ARG A 20 0.05 -1.02 13.91
N LYS A 21 0.32 0.27 13.68
CA LYS A 21 0.00 0.98 12.43
C LYS A 21 1.06 0.65 11.39
N CYS A 22 0.69 0.48 10.13
CA CYS A 22 1.66 0.40 9.03
C CYS A 22 1.74 1.77 8.37
N ARG A 23 2.92 2.37 8.30
CA ARG A 23 3.18 3.57 7.52
C ARG A 23 3.42 3.17 6.07
N VAL A 24 2.79 3.88 5.16
CA VAL A 24 2.88 3.66 3.72
C VAL A 24 3.65 4.82 3.11
N PHE A 25 4.51 4.51 2.16
CA PHE A 25 5.35 5.43 1.45
C PHE A 25 5.21 5.22 -0.06
N LEU A 26 5.18 6.31 -0.81
CA LEU A 26 5.14 6.32 -2.26
C LEU A 26 6.25 7.24 -2.76
N ASN A 27 7.15 6.74 -3.61
CA ASN A 27 8.36 7.45 -4.03
C ASN A 27 9.15 8.03 -2.84
N ASP A 28 9.34 7.23 -1.79
CA ASP A 28 9.99 7.63 -0.53
C ASP A 28 9.27 8.72 0.29
N HIS A 29 8.12 9.20 -0.18
CA HIS A 29 7.29 10.15 0.55
C HIS A 29 6.24 9.44 1.41
N PHE A 30 6.12 9.87 2.66
CA PHE A 30 5.07 9.39 3.56
C PHE A 30 3.70 9.85 3.07
N VAL A 31 2.81 8.89 2.79
CA VAL A 31 1.45 9.18 2.28
C VAL A 31 0.36 8.90 3.31
N GLY A 32 0.64 8.06 4.31
CA GLY A 32 -0.32 7.81 5.38
C GLY A 32 -0.05 6.55 6.20
N ALA A 33 -0.86 6.34 7.24
CA ALA A 33 -0.75 5.19 8.13
C ALA A 33 -2.05 4.39 8.17
N LEU A 34 -1.94 3.08 7.92
CA LEU A 34 -3.06 2.14 7.91
C LEU A 34 -3.13 1.32 9.19
N LYS A 35 -4.26 1.40 9.89
CA LYS A 35 -4.63 0.42 10.93
C LYS A 35 -5.26 -0.83 10.30
N ARG A 36 -5.47 -1.84 11.12
CA ARG A 36 -6.15 -3.09 10.74
C ARG A 36 -7.56 -2.79 10.18
N LYS A 37 -7.96 -3.50 9.12
CA LYS A 37 -9.25 -3.34 8.42
C LYS A 37 -9.49 -1.96 7.80
N GLN A 38 -8.49 -1.08 7.79
CA GLN A 38 -8.62 0.19 7.09
C GLN A 38 -8.20 0.04 5.63
N LYS A 39 -8.78 0.92 4.82
CA LYS A 39 -8.35 1.18 3.45
C LYS A 39 -7.91 2.64 3.35
N MET A 40 -7.01 2.91 2.42
CA MET A 40 -6.53 4.24 2.08
C MET A 40 -6.43 4.31 0.57
N THR A 41 -6.89 5.40 0.00
CA THR A 41 -6.76 5.69 -1.44
C THR A 41 -5.82 6.87 -1.57
N ILE A 42 -4.80 6.71 -2.41
CA ILE A 42 -3.80 7.74 -2.68
C ILE A 42 -4.00 8.18 -4.13
N GLU A 43 -4.15 9.47 -4.33
CA GLU A 43 -4.13 10.06 -5.66
C GLU A 43 -2.67 10.27 -6.09
N VAL A 44 -2.31 9.76 -7.26
CA VAL A 44 -0.96 9.84 -7.82
C VAL A 44 -1.05 10.29 -9.28
N PRO A 45 -0.05 11.02 -9.81
CA PRO A 45 0.01 11.29 -11.24
C PRO A 45 0.19 9.99 -12.03
N ALA A 46 -0.23 9.98 -13.30
CA ALA A 46 0.09 8.88 -14.21
C ALA A 46 1.62 8.74 -14.34
N GLY A 47 2.12 7.51 -14.37
CA GLY A 47 3.54 7.21 -14.44
C GLY A 47 3.98 6.04 -13.57
N THR A 48 5.28 5.97 -13.33
CA THR A 48 5.90 4.91 -12.51
C THR A 48 6.15 5.41 -11.09
N HIS A 49 5.65 4.66 -10.10
CA HIS A 49 5.82 4.94 -8.69
C HIS A 49 6.38 3.73 -7.94
N THR A 50 7.05 3.98 -6.82
CA THR A 50 7.54 2.92 -5.93
C THR A 50 6.76 2.95 -4.63
N LEU A 51 6.09 1.86 -4.30
CA LEU A 51 5.27 1.70 -3.10
C LEU A 51 5.95 0.79 -2.09
N PHE A 52 6.07 1.23 -0.85
CA PHE A 52 6.47 0.36 0.26
C PHE A 52 5.72 0.70 1.55
N ALA A 53 5.74 -0.20 2.53
CA ALA A 53 5.17 0.02 3.84
C ALA A 53 6.06 -0.55 4.94
N THR A 54 5.98 0.05 6.13
CA THR A 54 6.74 -0.37 7.32
C THR A 54 5.89 -0.29 8.58
N ASN A 55 6.21 -1.10 9.58
CA ASN A 55 5.57 -1.10 10.90
C ASN A 55 6.58 -1.01 12.06
N ASP A 56 7.73 -0.36 11.83
CA ASP A 56 8.90 -0.25 12.73
C ASP A 56 9.72 -1.52 12.91
N ALA A 57 9.09 -2.69 12.88
CA ALA A 57 9.78 -3.98 13.02
C ALA A 57 10.15 -4.62 11.67
N SER A 58 9.49 -4.21 10.59
CA SER A 58 9.72 -4.72 9.25
C SER A 58 9.25 -3.75 8.18
N PHE A 59 9.81 -3.93 6.99
CA PHE A 59 9.42 -3.25 5.77
C PHE A 59 8.97 -4.27 4.72
N THR A 60 8.12 -3.84 3.80
CA THR A 60 7.79 -4.60 2.59
C THR A 60 8.91 -4.43 1.57
N GLU A 61 9.09 -5.42 0.70
CA GLU A 61 9.82 -5.18 -0.55
C GLU A 61 9.15 -4.04 -1.34
N PRO A 62 9.93 -3.10 -1.91
CA PRO A 62 9.39 -2.02 -2.73
C PRO A 62 8.69 -2.58 -3.98
N VAL A 63 7.46 -2.17 -4.21
CA VAL A 63 6.67 -2.56 -5.37
C VAL A 63 6.68 -1.42 -6.38
N LYS A 64 7.18 -1.68 -7.59
CA LYS A 64 7.03 -0.74 -8.70
C LYS A 64 5.62 -0.82 -9.26
N LEU A 65 4.96 0.32 -9.32
CA LEU A 65 3.62 0.54 -9.85
C LEU A 65 3.77 1.33 -11.14
N SER A 66 3.15 0.86 -12.23
CA SER A 66 2.95 1.68 -13.43
C SER A 66 1.46 1.91 -13.55
N VAL A 67 1.04 3.17 -13.50
CA VAL A 67 -0.36 3.60 -13.54
C VAL A 67 -0.59 4.51 -14.74
N GLN A 68 -1.68 4.32 -15.46
CA GLN A 68 -2.16 5.22 -16.51
C GLN A 68 -3.23 6.17 -15.96
N ALA A 69 -3.54 7.21 -16.74
CA ALA A 69 -4.62 8.15 -16.41
C ALA A 69 -5.94 7.41 -16.19
N GLY A 70 -6.61 7.67 -15.05
CA GLY A 70 -7.87 7.04 -14.70
C GLY A 70 -7.76 5.61 -14.14
N ASP A 71 -6.55 5.02 -14.08
CA ASP A 71 -6.36 3.71 -13.49
C ASP A 71 -6.64 3.74 -11.99
N THR A 72 -7.23 2.65 -11.49
CA THR A 72 -7.29 2.37 -10.06
C THR A 72 -6.63 1.03 -9.77
N ILE A 73 -5.46 1.06 -9.12
CA ILE A 73 -4.78 -0.16 -8.70
C ILE A 73 -5.04 -0.41 -7.22
N SER A 74 -5.49 -1.63 -6.91
CA SER A 74 -5.75 -2.05 -5.54
C SER A 74 -4.68 -3.00 -5.02
N TYR A 75 -4.22 -2.78 -3.79
CA TYR A 75 -3.26 -3.62 -3.08
C TYR A 75 -3.79 -4.05 -1.73
N GLN A 76 -3.49 -5.30 -1.38
CA GLN A 76 -3.68 -5.83 -0.06
C GLN A 76 -2.36 -5.79 0.71
N LEU A 77 -2.34 -5.11 1.85
CA LEU A 77 -1.21 -5.12 2.78
C LEU A 77 -1.43 -6.19 3.86
N LYS A 78 -0.50 -7.15 3.94
CA LYS A 78 -0.58 -8.30 4.84
C LYS A 78 0.72 -8.44 5.66
N GLY A 79 0.61 -8.71 6.95
CA GLY A 79 1.71 -8.93 7.89
C GLY A 79 1.82 -10.39 8.35
N ARG A 80 2.84 -11.09 7.87
CA ARG A 80 3.02 -12.52 8.15
C ARG A 80 3.49 -12.77 9.59
N ARG A 81 3.23 -14.00 10.08
CA ARG A 81 3.64 -14.46 11.43
C ARG A 81 5.15 -14.37 11.68
N ASN A 82 5.97 -14.45 10.64
CA ASN A 82 7.43 -14.30 10.70
C ASN A 82 7.89 -12.83 10.77
N LYS A 83 7.03 -11.92 11.26
CA LYS A 83 7.27 -10.47 11.32
C LYS A 83 7.46 -9.80 9.96
N SER A 84 7.22 -10.44 8.82
CA SER A 84 7.35 -9.76 7.52
C SER A 84 6.07 -9.03 7.10
N LEU A 85 6.20 -8.03 6.22
CA LEU A 85 5.08 -7.36 5.56
C LEU A 85 5.18 -7.64 4.06
N SER A 86 4.04 -7.84 3.39
CA SER A 86 3.99 -8.00 1.95
C SER A 86 2.76 -7.32 1.35
N PHE A 87 2.95 -6.74 0.16
CA PHE A 87 1.86 -6.32 -0.69
C PHE A 87 1.42 -7.45 -1.62
N THR A 88 0.13 -7.50 -1.92
CA THR A 88 -0.43 -8.40 -2.94
C THR A 88 -1.38 -7.58 -3.79
N LYS A 89 -1.13 -7.50 -5.11
CA LYS A 89 -2.02 -6.79 -6.03
C LYS A 89 -3.36 -7.51 -6.06
N ILE A 90 -4.44 -6.76 -5.89
CA ILE A 90 -5.81 -7.24 -6.09
C ILE A 90 -6.15 -6.89 -7.53
N ILE A 91 -6.30 -7.91 -8.37
CA ILE A 91 -6.84 -7.74 -9.71
C ILE A 91 -8.36 -7.77 -9.55
N ALA A 92 -9.01 -6.63 -9.75
CA ALA A 92 -10.46 -6.61 -9.89
C ALA A 92 -10.78 -7.25 -11.25
N PHE A 93 -11.54 -8.34 -11.22
CA PHE A 93 -12.09 -8.99 -12.40
C PHE A 93 -13.32 -8.24 -12.90
#